data_AF-A0AA96S0Q6-F1
#
_entry.id   AF-A0AA96S0Q6-F1
#
_cell.length_a   1.000
_cell.length_b   1.000
_cell.length_c   1.000
_cell.angle_alpha   90.00
_cell.angle_beta   90.00
_cell.angle_gamma   90.00
#
_symmetry.space_group_name_H-M   'P 1'
#
loop_
_entity.id
_entity.type
_entity.pdbx_description
1 polymer ?
#
loop_
_entity_poly.entity_id
_entity_poly.type
_entity_poly.pdbx_seq_one_letter_code
_entity_poly.pdbx_strand_id
1 'polypeptide(L)'
;MPHLQSIREAFAEASSFLAGAGVSEPQRSSQLLLEHLLGLSGAAYYMALADPFPQARRAEWEALVTRRAAGEPAQYIIGEQEFYGRPFEVTPEVLIPRPETELLVEAILRYGAELWPDGTAAVRGAAGPGDSDGAAPEAGGLTGGTVAGRDAAEYARGGAAQAGSIAADTAAGSSAGAGNARAVRPLTAVDIGAGSGAISVTLAAEAPAWRVCAGDISPGALAVAGRNAQRLGAAVDLRLGDLLEPFAGMETDILVSNPPYIPGGDIAGLQREVRDHEPRTALDGGGDGLDPYRRMMEQLTLLPAPPRLIGFELGQGQAGQVAGLLQAAGHWGEIITIEDLAGIPRHVLGIAR
;
A
#
# COMPACT_ATOMS: atom_id res chain seq x y z
N MET A 1 25.85 -13.36 -46.83
CA MET A 1 25.09 -12.25 -46.22
C MET A 1 25.56 -12.11 -44.78
N PRO A 2 25.75 -10.89 -44.25
CA PRO A 2 26.05 -10.76 -42.83
C PRO A 2 24.92 -11.43 -42.03
N HIS A 3 25.29 -12.31 -41.11
CA HIS A 3 24.33 -12.98 -40.25
C HIS A 3 23.66 -11.92 -39.37
N LEU A 4 22.40 -11.56 -39.68
CA LEU A 4 21.64 -10.67 -38.82
C LEU A 4 21.18 -11.47 -37.61
N GLN A 5 21.64 -11.07 -36.43
CA GLN A 5 21.20 -11.64 -35.16
C GLN A 5 19.66 -11.61 -35.07
N SER A 6 19.04 -12.74 -34.70
CA SER A 6 17.61 -12.84 -34.41
C SER A 6 17.27 -12.34 -33.00
N ILE A 7 15.99 -12.05 -32.74
CA ILE A 7 15.53 -11.69 -31.38
C ILE A 7 15.84 -12.83 -30.38
N ARG A 8 15.69 -14.09 -30.79
CA ARG A 8 16.07 -15.26 -29.98
C ARG A 8 17.55 -15.28 -29.60
N GLU A 9 18.43 -14.91 -30.52
CA GLU A 9 19.87 -14.85 -30.24
C GLU A 9 20.21 -13.68 -29.32
N ALA A 10 19.58 -12.52 -29.50
CA ALA A 10 19.74 -11.38 -28.58
C ALA A 10 19.27 -11.74 -27.16
N PHE A 11 18.13 -12.44 -27.04
CA PHE A 11 17.64 -12.98 -25.77
C PHE A 11 18.66 -13.91 -25.11
N ALA A 12 19.20 -14.88 -25.86
CA ALA A 12 20.12 -15.88 -25.34
C ALA A 12 21.46 -15.27 -24.92
N GLU A 13 21.99 -14.33 -25.71
CA GLU A 13 23.21 -13.59 -25.40
C GLU A 13 23.07 -12.78 -24.11
N ALA A 14 22.01 -11.98 -23.99
CA ALA A 14 21.79 -11.19 -22.79
C ALA A 14 21.52 -12.07 -21.57
N SER A 15 20.74 -13.14 -21.71
CA SER A 15 20.51 -14.08 -20.59
C SER A 15 21.83 -14.70 -20.11
N SER A 16 22.70 -15.11 -21.02
CA SER A 16 24.03 -15.63 -20.66
C SER A 16 24.91 -14.56 -20.00
N PHE A 17 24.88 -13.33 -20.51
CA PHE A 17 25.64 -12.21 -19.95
C PHE A 17 25.17 -11.84 -18.54
N LEU A 18 23.86 -11.74 -18.33
CA LEU A 18 23.26 -11.46 -17.02
C LEU A 18 23.58 -12.58 -16.01
N ALA A 19 23.52 -13.85 -16.43
CA ALA A 19 23.93 -14.96 -15.59
C ALA A 19 25.40 -14.84 -15.15
N GLY A 20 26.30 -14.47 -16.07
CA GLY A 20 27.71 -14.20 -15.76
C GLY A 20 27.93 -13.01 -14.82
N ALA A 21 26.99 -12.05 -14.80
CA ALA A 21 27.01 -10.91 -13.89
C ALA A 21 26.37 -11.21 -12.50
N GLY A 22 25.89 -12.44 -12.26
CA GLY A 22 25.28 -12.84 -11.00
C GLY A 22 23.85 -12.32 -10.80
N VAL A 23 23.16 -11.95 -11.88
CA VAL A 23 21.76 -11.51 -11.84
C VAL A 23 20.82 -12.68 -11.53
N SER A 24 19.88 -12.45 -10.61
CA SER A 24 18.73 -13.33 -10.35
C SER A 24 17.83 -13.44 -11.59
N GLU A 25 17.38 -14.66 -11.88
CA GLU A 25 16.45 -14.96 -12.99
C GLU A 25 16.83 -14.28 -14.33
N PRO A 26 18.03 -14.57 -14.88
CA PRO A 26 18.58 -13.83 -16.02
C PRO A 26 17.75 -14.01 -17.29
N GLN A 27 17.09 -15.15 -17.48
CA GLN A 27 16.15 -15.39 -18.58
C GLN A 27 14.94 -14.46 -18.49
N ARG A 28 14.33 -14.35 -17.30
CA ARG A 28 13.16 -13.50 -17.07
C ARG A 28 13.52 -12.03 -17.28
N SER A 29 14.67 -11.60 -16.75
CA SER A 29 15.20 -10.25 -16.97
C SER A 29 15.40 -9.95 -18.46
N SER A 30 16.03 -10.86 -19.21
CA SER A 30 16.26 -10.71 -20.66
C SER A 30 14.95 -10.59 -21.44
N GLN A 31 13.96 -11.43 -21.12
CA GLN A 31 12.63 -11.36 -21.74
C GLN A 31 11.94 -10.02 -21.47
N LEU A 32 11.84 -9.59 -20.20
CA LEU A 32 11.15 -8.35 -19.83
C LEU A 32 11.74 -7.13 -20.53
N LEU A 33 13.07 -7.05 -20.61
CA LEU A 33 13.75 -5.94 -21.27
C LEU A 33 13.54 -5.96 -22.80
N LEU A 34 13.46 -7.14 -23.44
CA LEU A 34 13.13 -7.25 -24.86
C LEU A 34 11.67 -6.90 -25.14
N GLU A 35 10.74 -7.40 -24.33
CA GLU A 35 9.32 -7.07 -24.41
C GLU A 35 9.13 -5.54 -24.33
N HIS A 36 9.79 -4.90 -23.36
CA HIS A 36 9.80 -3.44 -23.22
C HIS A 36 10.40 -2.73 -24.43
N LEU A 37 11.61 -3.12 -24.87
CA LEU A 37 12.29 -2.50 -26.01
C LEU A 37 11.44 -2.56 -27.28
N LEU A 38 10.83 -3.71 -27.53
CA LEU A 38 10.10 -3.99 -28.77
C LEU A 38 8.63 -3.59 -28.71
N GLY A 39 8.09 -3.26 -27.52
CA GLY A 39 6.66 -3.02 -27.33
C GLY A 39 5.83 -4.27 -27.62
N LEU A 40 6.37 -5.45 -27.31
CA LEU A 40 5.72 -6.75 -27.52
C LEU A 40 5.46 -7.42 -26.18
N SER A 41 4.40 -8.24 -26.11
CA SER A 41 4.11 -9.05 -24.93
C SER A 41 3.42 -10.36 -25.32
N GLY A 42 3.48 -11.35 -24.43
CA GLY A 42 2.75 -12.60 -24.56
C GLY A 42 2.98 -13.30 -25.91
N ALA A 43 1.90 -13.71 -26.58
CA ALA A 43 1.99 -14.45 -27.84
C ALA A 43 2.75 -13.69 -28.94
N ALA A 44 2.61 -12.36 -29.01
CA ALA A 44 3.26 -11.54 -30.02
C ALA A 44 4.79 -11.59 -29.88
N TYR A 45 5.31 -11.55 -28.65
CA TYR A 45 6.74 -11.70 -28.37
C TYR A 45 7.26 -13.07 -28.85
N TYR A 46 6.56 -14.16 -28.52
CA TYR A 46 7.01 -15.51 -28.91
C TYR A 46 7.01 -15.74 -30.42
N MET A 47 6.03 -15.16 -31.13
CA MET A 47 5.98 -15.21 -32.60
C MET A 47 7.15 -14.46 -33.23
N ALA A 48 7.57 -13.34 -32.65
CA ALA A 48 8.66 -12.51 -33.15
C ALA A 48 10.07 -13.08 -32.88
N LEU A 49 10.23 -14.13 -32.07
CA LEU A 49 11.56 -14.63 -31.68
C LEU A 49 12.47 -15.03 -32.86
N ALA A 50 11.87 -15.49 -33.96
CA ALA A 50 12.61 -15.88 -35.17
C ALA A 50 12.96 -14.68 -36.08
N ASP A 51 12.35 -13.52 -35.84
CA ASP A 51 12.55 -12.34 -36.67
C ASP A 51 13.95 -11.73 -36.44
N PRO A 52 14.51 -11.04 -37.45
CA PRO A 52 15.76 -10.30 -37.30
C PRO A 52 15.64 -9.22 -36.22
N PHE A 53 16.64 -9.14 -35.33
CA PHE A 53 16.69 -8.10 -34.31
C PHE A 53 16.79 -6.70 -34.95
N PRO A 54 15.96 -5.71 -34.52
CA PRO A 54 16.01 -4.36 -35.09
C PRO A 54 17.33 -3.64 -34.79
N GLN A 55 18.22 -3.54 -35.78
CA GLN A 55 19.57 -2.96 -35.57
C GLN A 55 19.54 -1.51 -35.09
N ALA A 56 18.51 -0.74 -35.45
CA ALA A 56 18.33 0.63 -34.96
C ALA A 56 18.13 0.72 -33.43
N ARG A 57 17.68 -0.37 -32.78
CA ARG A 57 17.44 -0.44 -31.33
C ARG A 57 18.60 -1.09 -30.57
N ARG A 58 19.70 -1.46 -31.25
CA ARG A 58 20.84 -2.17 -30.62
C ARG A 58 21.49 -1.41 -29.48
N ALA A 59 21.79 -0.11 -29.68
CA ALA A 59 22.44 0.69 -28.64
C ALA A 59 21.56 0.81 -27.38
N GLU A 60 20.25 0.93 -27.56
CA GLU A 60 19.27 0.96 -26.46
C GLU A 60 19.22 -0.38 -25.74
N TRP A 61 19.15 -1.50 -26.47
CA TRP A 61 19.20 -2.85 -25.91
C TRP A 61 20.44 -3.09 -25.05
N GLU A 62 21.63 -2.75 -25.57
CA GLU A 62 22.89 -2.88 -24.86
C GLU A 62 22.90 -2.03 -23.57
N ALA A 63 22.31 -0.83 -23.61
CA ALA A 63 22.17 0.02 -22.43
C ALA A 63 21.25 -0.60 -21.36
N LEU A 64 20.09 -1.15 -21.75
CA LEU A 64 19.16 -1.83 -20.84
C LEU A 64 19.82 -3.03 -20.15
N VAL A 65 20.49 -3.89 -20.93
CA VAL A 65 21.19 -5.08 -20.42
C VAL A 65 22.35 -4.69 -19.51
N THR A 66 23.09 -3.62 -19.84
CA THR A 66 24.20 -3.11 -19.02
C THR A 66 23.71 -2.60 -17.66
N ARG A 67 22.62 -1.82 -17.63
CA ARG A 67 21.99 -1.36 -16.38
C ARG A 67 21.57 -2.54 -15.52
N ARG A 68 20.94 -3.55 -16.13
CA ARG A 68 20.53 -4.77 -15.42
C ARG A 68 21.71 -5.55 -14.86
N ALA A 69 22.78 -5.72 -15.63
CA ALA A 69 24.02 -6.37 -15.16
C ALA A 69 24.71 -5.58 -14.03
N ALA A 70 24.52 -4.27 -13.99
CA ALA A 70 24.96 -3.42 -12.89
C ALA A 70 24.13 -3.57 -11.60
N GLY A 71 23.11 -4.42 -11.59
CA GLY A 71 22.28 -4.73 -10.42
C GLY A 71 20.96 -3.98 -10.36
N GLU A 72 20.70 -3.05 -11.28
CA GLU A 72 19.45 -2.30 -11.28
C GLU A 72 18.26 -3.23 -11.58
N PRO A 73 17.17 -3.24 -10.78
CA PRO A 73 15.98 -4.05 -11.05
C PRO A 73 15.41 -3.79 -12.45
N ALA A 74 14.95 -4.85 -13.13
CA ALA A 74 14.36 -4.73 -14.46
C ALA A 74 13.17 -3.76 -14.47
N GLN A 75 12.38 -3.77 -13.40
CA GLN A 75 11.21 -2.91 -13.21
C GLN A 75 11.57 -1.43 -13.13
N TYR A 76 12.67 -1.05 -12.48
CA TYR A 76 13.12 0.34 -12.47
C TYR A 76 13.72 0.76 -13.81
N ILE A 77 14.33 -0.17 -14.54
CA ILE A 77 14.78 0.08 -15.91
C ILE A 77 13.57 0.36 -16.82
N ILE A 78 12.50 -0.43 -16.68
CA ILE A 78 11.26 -0.34 -17.46
C ILE A 78 10.38 0.84 -17.00
N GLY A 79 10.41 1.15 -15.71
CA GLY A 79 9.57 2.15 -15.04
C GLY A 79 8.20 1.62 -14.58
N GLU A 80 7.92 0.33 -14.74
CA GLU A 80 6.61 -0.26 -14.43
C GLU A 80 6.71 -1.67 -13.83
N GLN A 81 5.70 -2.02 -13.03
CA GLN A 81 5.46 -3.36 -12.48
C GLN A 81 3.95 -3.65 -12.55
N GLU A 82 3.58 -4.82 -13.06
CA GLU A 82 2.18 -5.27 -13.01
C GLU A 82 1.83 -5.74 -11.59
N PHE A 83 0.69 -5.29 -11.09
CA PHE A 83 0.12 -5.71 -9.81
C PHE A 83 -1.40 -5.73 -9.94
N TYR A 84 -2.04 -6.82 -9.58
CA TYR A 84 -3.49 -7.03 -9.66
C TYR A 84 -4.06 -6.70 -11.06
N GLY A 85 -3.34 -7.15 -12.10
CA GLY A 85 -3.68 -6.93 -13.50
C GLY A 85 -3.56 -5.48 -14.00
N ARG A 86 -2.89 -4.60 -13.24
CA ARG A 86 -2.72 -3.18 -13.57
C ARG A 86 -1.23 -2.80 -13.63
N PRO A 87 -0.81 -1.95 -14.59
CA PRO A 87 0.55 -1.46 -14.62
C PRO A 87 0.71 -0.31 -13.61
N PHE A 88 1.57 -0.50 -12.60
CA PHE A 88 1.98 0.54 -11.66
C PHE A 88 3.33 1.11 -12.08
N GLU A 89 3.43 2.43 -12.12
CA GLU A 89 4.69 3.15 -12.24
C GLU A 89 5.52 2.85 -10.99
N VAL A 90 6.79 2.50 -11.19
CA VAL A 90 7.73 2.27 -10.11
C VAL A 90 9.03 2.99 -10.38
N THR A 91 9.64 3.49 -9.31
CA THR A 91 10.91 4.23 -9.33
C THR A 91 11.72 3.82 -8.09
N PRO A 92 13.02 4.17 -7.99
CA PRO A 92 13.81 3.91 -6.79
C PRO A 92 13.27 4.54 -5.48
N GLU A 93 12.24 5.39 -5.55
CA GLU A 93 11.57 5.97 -4.38
C GLU A 93 10.61 4.99 -3.67
N VAL A 94 10.26 3.85 -4.29
CA VAL A 94 9.23 2.92 -3.78
C VAL A 94 9.69 1.47 -3.86
N LEU A 95 9.16 0.62 -2.97
CA LEU A 95 9.27 -0.83 -3.12
C LEU A 95 8.57 -1.28 -4.40
N ILE A 96 9.19 -2.21 -5.14
CA ILE A 96 8.54 -2.88 -6.27
C ILE A 96 7.42 -3.79 -5.73
N PRO A 97 6.15 -3.62 -6.16
CA PRO A 97 5.05 -4.48 -5.71
C PRO A 97 5.34 -5.96 -5.92
N ARG A 98 5.01 -6.78 -4.92
CA ARG A 98 5.24 -8.23 -4.93
C ARG A 98 3.94 -8.99 -5.16
N PRO A 99 3.95 -10.14 -5.88
CA PRO A 99 2.76 -10.95 -6.08
C PRO A 99 2.09 -11.39 -4.78
N GLU A 100 2.85 -11.66 -3.73
CA GLU A 100 2.33 -12.08 -2.44
C GLU A 100 1.39 -11.02 -1.82
N THR A 101 1.66 -9.73 -2.03
CA THR A 101 0.83 -8.62 -1.54
C THR A 101 -0.57 -8.62 -2.15
N GLU A 102 -0.79 -9.26 -3.31
CA GLU A 102 -2.13 -9.41 -3.89
C GLU A 102 -3.05 -10.23 -2.97
N LEU A 103 -2.50 -11.23 -2.26
CA LEU A 103 -3.26 -12.05 -1.32
C LEU A 103 -3.76 -11.23 -0.12
N LEU A 104 -3.00 -10.21 0.31
CA LEU A 104 -3.46 -9.27 1.33
C LEU A 104 -4.66 -8.46 0.83
N VAL A 105 -4.57 -7.92 -0.38
CA VAL A 105 -5.66 -7.15 -1.00
C VAL A 105 -6.92 -8.00 -1.14
N GLU A 106 -6.79 -9.23 -1.66
CA GLU A 106 -7.92 -10.18 -1.77
C GLU A 106 -8.56 -10.46 -0.42
N ALA A 107 -7.75 -10.67 0.62
CA ALA A 107 -8.25 -10.93 1.96
C ALA A 107 -9.00 -9.73 2.54
N ILE A 108 -8.46 -8.52 2.38
CA ILE A 108 -9.10 -7.29 2.84
C ILE A 108 -10.43 -7.05 2.12
N LEU A 109 -10.49 -7.24 0.80
CA LEU A 109 -11.72 -7.11 0.01
C LEU A 109 -12.78 -8.12 0.47
N ARG A 110 -12.39 -9.39 0.61
CA ARG A 110 -13.29 -10.47 1.06
C ARG A 110 -13.85 -10.19 2.45
N TYR A 111 -13.00 -9.98 3.45
CA TYR A 111 -13.47 -9.78 4.83
C TYR A 111 -14.16 -8.42 5.02
N GLY A 112 -13.74 -7.40 4.25
CA GLY A 112 -14.45 -6.13 4.19
C GLY A 112 -15.89 -6.31 3.68
N ALA A 113 -16.09 -7.09 2.61
CA ALA A 113 -17.43 -7.39 2.10
C ALA A 113 -18.27 -8.26 3.06
N GLU A 114 -17.65 -9.17 3.80
CA GLU A 114 -18.35 -9.96 4.84
C GLU A 114 -18.82 -9.09 6.02
N LEU A 115 -17.98 -8.16 6.48
CA LEU A 115 -18.27 -7.30 7.63
C LEU A 115 -19.19 -6.12 7.27
N TRP A 116 -19.13 -5.65 6.03
CA TRP A 116 -19.92 -4.54 5.50
C TRP A 116 -20.44 -4.85 4.08
N PRO A 117 -21.48 -5.70 3.94
CA PRO A 117 -22.04 -6.08 2.64
C PRO A 117 -22.51 -4.90 1.77
N ASP A 118 -22.98 -3.83 2.42
CA ASP A 118 -23.44 -2.62 1.75
C ASP A 118 -22.32 -1.59 1.49
N GLY A 119 -21.06 -1.90 1.85
CA GLY A 119 -19.92 -1.00 1.70
C GLY A 119 -19.99 0.28 2.56
N THR A 120 -20.85 0.29 3.58
CA THR A 120 -21.06 1.43 4.47
C THR A 120 -20.87 1.06 5.92
N ALA A 121 -20.36 2.00 6.71
CA ALA A 121 -20.19 1.88 8.16
C ALA A 121 -21.14 2.85 8.89
N ALA A 122 -21.56 2.48 10.11
CA ALA A 122 -22.33 3.37 10.95
C ALA A 122 -21.47 4.54 11.45
N VAL A 123 -22.00 5.76 11.43
CA VAL A 123 -21.33 6.95 11.99
C VAL A 123 -21.16 6.76 13.50
N ARG A 124 -19.93 6.89 14.02
CA ARG A 124 -19.70 6.82 15.47
C ARG A 124 -20.18 8.11 16.12
N GLY A 125 -20.83 7.99 17.28
CA GLY A 125 -21.41 9.15 17.98
C GLY A 125 -22.84 9.54 17.55
N ALA A 126 -23.46 8.85 16.60
CA ALA A 126 -24.91 8.93 16.36
C ALA A 126 -25.70 8.12 17.42
N ALA A 127 -25.41 8.34 18.71
CA ALA A 127 -26.35 8.05 19.76
C ALA A 127 -27.36 9.20 19.76
N GLY A 128 -28.65 8.89 19.59
CA GLY A 128 -29.69 9.86 19.91
C GLY A 128 -29.57 10.29 21.37
N PRO A 129 -30.06 11.47 21.75
CA PRO A 129 -30.06 11.89 23.14
C PRO A 129 -30.96 10.94 23.95
N GLY A 130 -30.35 10.00 24.67
CA GLY A 130 -31.07 9.04 25.50
C GLY A 130 -30.40 7.68 25.50
N ASP A 131 -29.33 7.56 26.28
CA ASP A 131 -29.01 6.37 27.09
C ASP A 131 -27.72 6.70 27.87
N SER A 132 -27.87 7.54 28.89
CA SER A 132 -26.89 7.72 29.95
C SER A 132 -27.53 7.23 31.24
N ASP A 133 -27.30 5.97 31.57
CA ASP A 133 -27.47 5.46 32.92
C ASP A 133 -26.16 4.75 33.32
N GLY A 134 -25.54 5.22 34.40
CA GLY A 134 -24.55 4.43 35.13
C GLY A 134 -23.21 5.08 35.45
N ALA A 135 -23.24 6.16 36.24
CA ALA A 135 -22.32 6.47 37.34
C ALA A 135 -20.79 6.42 37.12
N ALA A 136 -20.18 7.61 37.01
CA ALA A 136 -18.81 7.85 37.46
C ALA A 136 -18.80 8.27 38.94
N PRO A 137 -17.80 7.90 39.77
CA PRO A 137 -17.55 8.57 41.02
C PRO A 137 -16.51 9.69 40.84
N GLU A 138 -16.90 10.91 41.21
CA GLU A 138 -15.97 11.98 41.62
C GLU A 138 -15.37 11.63 43.01
N ALA A 139 -14.29 12.18 43.56
CA ALA A 139 -13.41 13.30 43.25
C ALA A 139 -12.08 13.06 44.02
N GLY A 140 -11.01 13.76 43.62
CA GLY A 140 -9.79 13.86 44.42
C GLY A 140 -8.82 14.88 43.82
N GLY A 141 -9.11 16.17 43.99
CA GLY A 141 -8.25 17.24 43.52
C GLY A 141 -6.97 17.38 44.35
N LEU A 142 -5.93 17.96 43.76
CA LEU A 142 -4.94 18.82 44.40
C LEU A 142 -4.15 19.62 43.33
N THR A 143 -4.39 20.93 43.37
CA THR A 143 -3.55 22.10 43.07
C THR A 143 -2.17 21.97 42.43
N GLY A 144 -1.92 22.81 41.42
CA GLY A 144 -0.79 23.75 41.41
C GLY A 144 0.21 23.65 40.26
N GLY A 145 0.40 24.75 39.52
CA GLY A 145 1.64 24.98 38.74
C GLY A 145 1.48 25.68 37.39
N THR A 146 1.51 27.01 37.41
CA THR A 146 1.69 27.89 36.24
C THR A 146 3.13 27.82 35.74
N VAL A 147 3.41 27.71 34.43
CA VAL A 147 4.49 28.44 33.72
C VAL A 147 4.20 28.57 32.20
N ALA A 148 4.19 29.83 31.77
CA ALA A 148 4.48 30.46 30.48
C ALA A 148 4.82 29.64 29.21
N GLY A 149 4.03 29.89 28.15
CA GLY A 149 4.42 30.72 26.99
C GLY A 149 5.57 30.27 26.08
N ARG A 150 5.26 30.05 24.79
CA ARG A 150 5.87 30.71 23.62
C ARG A 150 5.16 30.34 22.31
N ASP A 151 4.51 31.36 21.76
CA ASP A 151 4.43 31.81 20.37
C ASP A 151 4.39 30.80 19.21
N ALA A 152 3.21 30.76 18.58
CA ALA A 152 2.97 30.34 17.22
C ALA A 152 2.70 31.58 16.35
N ALA A 153 3.52 31.79 15.31
CA ALA A 153 3.33 32.67 14.15
C ALA A 153 4.57 32.40 13.24
N GLU A 154 4.58 32.37 11.93
CA GLU A 154 3.66 32.80 10.88
C GLU A 154 4.25 32.27 9.56
N TYR A 155 3.44 31.74 8.64
CA TYR A 155 3.65 31.95 7.19
C TYR A 155 2.30 31.75 6.47
N ALA A 156 1.58 32.86 6.38
CA ALA A 156 0.55 33.16 5.39
C ALA A 156 1.22 33.28 3.98
N ARG A 157 0.58 33.22 2.80
CA ARG A 157 -0.81 33.37 2.38
C ARG A 157 -0.89 33.08 0.86
N GLY A 158 -2.07 32.75 0.36
CA GLY A 158 -2.49 32.95 -1.03
C GLY A 158 -3.26 31.75 -1.58
N GLY A 159 -4.50 31.84 -2.08
CA GLY A 159 -5.39 32.97 -2.36
C GLY A 159 -6.79 32.42 -2.67
N ALA A 160 -7.79 33.29 -2.50
CA ALA A 160 -9.21 32.97 -2.53
C ALA A 160 -9.77 32.80 -3.96
N ALA A 161 -10.83 31.98 -4.08
CA ALA A 161 -11.93 32.23 -5.02
C ALA A 161 -13.24 31.65 -4.47
N GLN A 162 -14.28 32.48 -4.52
CA GLN A 162 -15.60 32.34 -3.92
C GLN A 162 -16.64 32.38 -5.05
N ALA A 163 -17.61 31.46 -5.04
CA ALA A 163 -18.95 31.56 -5.66
C ALA A 163 -19.60 30.16 -5.57
N GLY A 164 -20.86 29.94 -5.22
CA GLY A 164 -21.98 30.81 -4.91
C GLY A 164 -23.13 29.91 -4.42
N SER A 165 -23.91 30.42 -3.49
CA SER A 165 -25.11 29.78 -2.93
C SER A 165 -26.29 29.84 -3.89
N ILE A 166 -27.06 28.76 -3.99
CA ILE A 166 -28.49 28.84 -4.33
C ILE A 166 -29.24 27.85 -3.43
N ALA A 167 -30.13 28.38 -2.61
CA ALA A 167 -31.14 27.65 -1.86
C ALA A 167 -32.53 28.06 -2.37
N ALA A 168 -33.42 27.09 -2.53
CA ALA A 168 -34.89 27.14 -2.59
C ALA A 168 -35.36 25.80 -3.19
N ASP A 169 -36.47 25.16 -2.82
CA ASP A 169 -37.42 25.27 -1.73
C ASP A 169 -38.23 23.95 -1.76
N THR A 170 -38.83 23.67 -0.61
CA THR A 170 -39.72 22.58 -0.18
C THR A 170 -40.72 21.95 -1.17
N ALA A 171 -40.93 20.63 -0.98
CA ALA A 171 -42.24 20.00 -1.14
C ALA A 171 -42.40 18.87 -0.10
N ALA A 172 -43.48 18.98 0.67
CA ALA A 172 -43.85 18.11 1.78
C ALA A 172 -44.55 16.82 1.31
N GLY A 173 -44.43 15.78 2.15
CA GLY A 173 -45.50 14.80 2.35
C GLY A 173 -45.19 13.36 1.96
N SER A 174 -44.69 12.57 2.92
CA SER A 174 -45.24 11.25 3.26
C SER A 174 -44.49 10.70 4.47
N SER A 175 -45.07 10.89 5.65
CA SER A 175 -44.64 10.25 6.89
C SER A 175 -45.15 8.82 6.92
N ALA A 176 -44.28 7.87 6.59
CA ALA A 176 -44.49 6.46 6.86
C ALA A 176 -43.19 5.84 7.37
N GLY A 177 -43.15 5.58 8.68
CA GLY A 177 -42.15 4.71 9.32
C GLY A 177 -40.74 5.28 9.49
N ALA A 178 -40.57 6.33 10.29
CA ALA A 178 -39.24 6.72 10.78
C ALA A 178 -38.78 5.71 11.86
N GLY A 179 -38.40 4.50 11.42
CA GLY A 179 -37.44 3.71 12.17
C GLY A 179 -36.17 4.54 12.32
N ASN A 180 -35.52 4.45 13.48
CA ASN A 180 -34.30 5.19 13.80
C ASN A 180 -33.16 4.72 12.88
N ALA A 181 -33.14 5.17 11.62
CA ALA A 181 -32.17 4.80 10.61
C ALA A 181 -30.84 5.43 11.03
N ARG A 182 -29.95 4.61 11.58
CA ARG A 182 -28.63 5.01 12.01
C ARG A 182 -27.91 5.65 10.82
N ALA A 183 -27.38 6.85 11.00
CA ALA A 183 -26.62 7.52 9.95
C ALA A 183 -25.46 6.62 9.50
N VAL A 184 -25.32 6.42 8.19
CA VAL A 184 -24.27 5.62 7.57
C VAL A 184 -23.32 6.51 6.77
N ARG A 185 -22.07 6.07 6.66
CA ARG A 185 -21.02 6.70 5.85
C ARG A 185 -20.31 5.64 4.99
N PRO A 186 -19.58 6.03 3.93
CA PRO A 186 -18.68 5.12 3.23
C PRO A 186 -17.71 4.42 4.19
N LEU A 187 -17.46 3.13 3.94
CA LEU A 187 -16.43 2.37 4.66
C LEU A 187 -15.07 3.02 4.45
N THR A 188 -14.30 3.25 5.52
CA THR A 188 -12.98 3.90 5.44
C THR A 188 -11.87 2.87 5.61
N ALA A 189 -11.07 2.68 4.56
CA ALA A 189 -9.89 1.83 4.55
C ALA A 189 -8.62 2.69 4.52
N VAL A 190 -7.67 2.38 5.40
CA VAL A 190 -6.40 3.08 5.54
C VAL A 190 -5.25 2.13 5.23
N ASP A 191 -4.43 2.51 4.25
CA ASP A 191 -3.19 1.83 3.86
C ASP A 191 -1.97 2.56 4.44
N ILE A 192 -1.16 1.86 5.24
CA ILE A 192 0.05 2.42 5.88
C ILE A 192 1.29 1.93 5.15
N GLY A 193 2.13 2.87 4.70
CA GLY A 193 3.28 2.57 3.84
C GLY A 193 2.86 2.41 2.39
N ALA A 194 2.18 3.42 1.85
CA ALA A 194 1.56 3.36 0.53
C ALA A 194 2.52 2.93 -0.59
N GLY A 195 3.80 3.31 -0.53
CA GLY A 195 4.80 2.97 -1.54
C GLY A 195 4.37 3.46 -2.92
N SER A 196 4.25 2.53 -3.88
CA SER A 196 3.74 2.82 -5.23
C SER A 196 2.22 3.03 -5.30
N GLY A 197 1.50 2.83 -4.20
CA GLY A 197 0.05 2.81 -4.11
C GLY A 197 -0.57 1.45 -4.45
N ALA A 198 0.21 0.38 -4.57
CA ALA A 198 -0.28 -0.94 -5.01
C ALA A 198 -1.52 -1.42 -4.24
N ILE A 199 -1.49 -1.34 -2.91
CA ILE A 199 -2.63 -1.74 -2.07
C ILE A 199 -3.77 -0.72 -2.20
N SER A 200 -3.54 0.54 -1.81
CA SER A 200 -4.58 1.58 -1.77
C SER A 200 -5.27 1.86 -3.12
N VAL A 201 -4.52 1.94 -4.23
CA VAL A 201 -5.10 2.15 -5.57
C VAL A 201 -5.93 0.96 -6.00
N THR A 202 -5.47 -0.27 -5.71
CA THR A 202 -6.22 -1.48 -6.04
C THR A 202 -7.50 -1.57 -5.22
N LEU A 203 -7.44 -1.30 -3.90
CA LEU A 203 -8.64 -1.25 -3.06
C LEU A 203 -9.66 -0.22 -3.56
N ALA A 204 -9.20 0.97 -3.93
CA ALA A 204 -10.07 2.01 -4.48
C ALA A 204 -10.69 1.63 -5.83
N ALA A 205 -9.99 0.83 -6.64
CA ALA A 205 -10.49 0.36 -7.93
C ALA A 205 -11.48 -0.81 -7.79
N GLU A 206 -11.21 -1.76 -6.89
CA GLU A 206 -12.06 -2.94 -6.67
C GLU A 206 -13.28 -2.64 -5.78
N ALA A 207 -13.16 -1.66 -4.88
CA ALA A 207 -14.23 -1.24 -3.98
C ALA A 207 -14.50 0.27 -4.09
N PRO A 208 -15.08 0.77 -5.20
CA PRO A 208 -15.27 2.20 -5.45
C PRO A 208 -16.25 2.89 -4.48
N ALA A 209 -17.02 2.13 -3.71
CA ALA A 209 -17.88 2.64 -2.65
C ALA A 209 -17.11 2.97 -1.36
N TRP A 210 -15.87 2.47 -1.20
CA TRP A 210 -15.05 2.70 -0.03
C TRP A 210 -14.33 4.04 -0.16
N ARG A 211 -14.16 4.71 0.98
CA ARG A 211 -13.22 5.81 1.12
C ARG A 211 -11.85 5.21 1.42
N VAL A 212 -10.91 5.33 0.48
CA VAL A 212 -9.54 4.85 0.67
C VAL A 212 -8.60 6.01 0.97
N CYS A 213 -7.84 5.89 2.04
CA CYS A 213 -6.78 6.81 2.41
C CYS A 213 -5.45 6.03 2.47
N ALA A 214 -4.33 6.68 2.14
CA ALA A 214 -3.02 6.03 2.23
C ALA A 214 -1.96 6.98 2.78
N GLY A 215 -1.10 6.46 3.65
CA GLY A 215 -0.05 7.21 4.32
C GLY A 215 1.32 6.69 3.99
N ASP A 216 2.31 7.57 3.86
CA ASP A 216 3.72 7.18 3.73
C ASP A 216 4.61 8.24 4.37
N ILE A 217 5.76 7.82 4.89
CA ILE A 217 6.78 8.72 5.44
C ILE A 217 7.59 9.39 4.33
N SER A 218 7.67 8.77 3.14
CA SER A 218 8.43 9.26 2.00
C SER A 218 7.56 10.17 1.11
N PRO A 219 7.95 11.45 0.92
CA PRO A 219 7.32 12.31 -0.07
C PRO A 219 7.46 11.75 -1.51
N GLY A 220 8.58 11.08 -1.80
CA GLY A 220 8.83 10.44 -3.09
C GLY A 220 7.85 9.30 -3.37
N ALA A 221 7.58 8.47 -2.36
CA ALA A 221 6.59 7.40 -2.46
C ALA A 221 5.19 7.96 -2.70
N LEU A 222 4.75 8.97 -1.93
CA LEU A 222 3.44 9.60 -2.16
C LEU A 222 3.31 10.23 -3.54
N ALA A 223 4.39 10.79 -4.08
CA ALA A 223 4.38 11.31 -5.45
C ALA A 223 4.18 10.20 -6.48
N VAL A 224 4.79 9.02 -6.30
CA VAL A 224 4.58 7.84 -7.16
C VAL A 224 3.16 7.31 -7.00
N ALA A 225 2.68 7.10 -5.76
CA ALA A 225 1.32 6.66 -5.47
C ALA A 225 0.27 7.60 -6.08
N GLY A 226 0.48 8.92 -6.00
CA GLY A 226 -0.41 9.92 -6.60
C GLY A 226 -0.46 9.84 -8.13
N ARG A 227 0.69 9.63 -8.79
CA ARG A 227 0.72 9.41 -10.25
C ARG A 227 0.00 8.12 -10.63
N ASN A 228 0.19 7.04 -9.88
CA ASN A 228 -0.51 5.79 -10.12
C ASN A 228 -2.02 5.91 -9.91
N ALA A 229 -2.46 6.54 -8.81
CA ALA A 229 -3.87 6.81 -8.55
C ALA A 229 -4.51 7.62 -9.70
N GLN A 230 -3.84 8.69 -10.15
CA GLN A 230 -4.31 9.48 -11.28
C GLN A 230 -4.36 8.66 -12.58
N ARG A 231 -3.30 7.93 -12.90
CA ARG A 231 -3.17 7.15 -14.15
C ARG A 231 -4.18 6.02 -14.23
N LEU A 232 -4.50 5.40 -13.09
CA LEU A 232 -5.41 4.26 -12.98
C LEU A 232 -6.84 4.67 -12.59
N GLY A 233 -7.11 5.97 -12.46
CA GLY A 233 -8.45 6.49 -12.18
C GLY A 233 -8.99 6.17 -10.78
N ALA A 234 -8.11 5.98 -9.80
CA ALA A 234 -8.47 5.65 -8.43
C ALA A 234 -8.47 6.89 -7.53
N ALA A 235 -9.48 7.01 -6.67
CA ALA A 235 -9.58 8.09 -5.69
C ALA A 235 -8.96 7.65 -4.35
N VAL A 236 -7.79 8.19 -4.02
CA VAL A 236 -7.06 7.91 -2.77
C VAL A 236 -6.69 9.22 -2.07
N ASP A 237 -7.04 9.35 -0.79
CA ASP A 237 -6.62 10.46 0.08
C ASP A 237 -5.20 10.19 0.62
N LEU A 238 -4.19 10.79 -0.01
CA LEU A 238 -2.77 10.60 0.31
C LEU A 238 -2.29 11.54 1.42
N ARG A 239 -1.57 11.01 2.41
CA ARG A 239 -1.09 11.78 3.56
C ARG A 239 0.37 11.49 3.91
N LEU A 240 1.15 12.56 4.09
CA LEU A 240 2.54 12.46 4.53
C LEU A 240 2.62 12.34 6.06
N GLY A 241 3.34 11.34 6.54
CA GLY A 241 3.77 11.25 7.93
C GLY A 241 4.07 9.81 8.37
N ASP A 242 4.37 9.66 9.65
CA ASP A 242 4.86 8.41 10.21
C ASP A 242 3.69 7.51 10.64
N LEU A 243 3.56 6.36 9.98
CA LEU A 243 2.58 5.33 10.30
C LEU A 243 1.15 5.91 10.45
N LEU A 244 0.53 5.79 11.63
CA LEU A 244 -0.86 6.23 11.87
C LEU A 244 -1.00 7.72 12.21
N GLU A 245 0.10 8.47 12.41
CA GLU A 245 0.05 9.88 12.80
C GLU A 245 -0.82 10.75 11.86
N PRO A 246 -0.78 10.61 10.52
CA PRO A 246 -1.60 11.43 9.61
C PRO A 246 -3.10 11.14 9.69
N PHE A 247 -3.49 10.09 10.41
CA PHE A 247 -4.86 9.61 10.56
C PHE A 247 -5.38 9.78 11.99
N ALA A 248 -4.67 10.52 12.85
CA ALA A 248 -5.12 10.82 14.20
C ALA A 248 -6.54 11.43 14.21
N GLY A 249 -7.43 10.86 15.01
CA GLY A 249 -8.84 11.24 15.10
C GLY A 249 -9.73 10.82 13.92
N MET A 250 -9.19 10.14 12.90
CA MET A 250 -9.98 9.61 11.78
C MET A 250 -10.70 8.33 12.17
N GLU A 251 -12.00 8.22 11.83
CA GLU A 251 -12.68 6.94 11.90
C GLU A 251 -12.14 5.98 10.82
N THR A 252 -11.50 4.91 11.27
CA THR A 252 -10.93 3.87 10.40
C THR A 252 -11.64 2.55 10.66
N ASP A 253 -12.17 1.93 9.60
CA ASP A 253 -12.86 0.64 9.69
C ASP A 253 -11.93 -0.52 9.34
N ILE A 254 -11.09 -0.30 8.33
CA ILE A 254 -10.08 -1.23 7.82
C ILE A 254 -8.70 -0.56 7.91
N LEU A 255 -7.73 -1.23 8.50
CA LEU A 255 -6.32 -0.86 8.44
C LEU A 255 -5.54 -1.97 7.73
N VAL A 256 -4.74 -1.62 6.73
CA VAL A 256 -3.90 -2.55 5.97
C VAL A 256 -2.49 -1.99 5.85
N SER A 257 -1.48 -2.85 5.85
CA SER A 257 -0.09 -2.43 5.61
C SER A 257 0.76 -3.59 5.11
N ASN A 258 1.65 -3.29 4.18
CA ASN A 258 2.87 -4.07 3.94
C ASN A 258 4.07 -3.26 4.47
N PRO A 259 4.35 -3.33 5.79
CA PRO A 259 5.42 -2.55 6.39
C PRO A 259 6.80 -3.20 6.13
N PRO A 260 7.91 -2.47 6.31
CA PRO A 260 9.23 -3.08 6.27
C PRO A 260 9.39 -4.11 7.39
N TYR A 261 9.81 -5.32 7.04
CA TYR A 261 9.83 -6.45 7.98
C TYR A 261 11.20 -7.14 8.08
N ILE A 262 12.21 -6.65 7.35
CA ILE A 262 13.53 -7.28 7.30
C ILE A 262 14.33 -6.80 8.52
N PRO A 263 14.89 -7.70 9.34
CA PRO A 263 15.82 -7.32 10.39
C PRO A 263 16.99 -6.53 9.81
N GLY A 264 17.34 -5.40 10.42
CA GLY A 264 18.36 -4.49 9.87
C GLY A 264 19.74 -5.14 9.68
N GLY A 265 20.05 -6.18 10.46
CA GLY A 265 21.26 -6.99 10.33
C GLY A 265 21.30 -7.89 9.08
N ASP A 266 20.14 -8.25 8.53
CA ASP A 266 20.01 -9.18 7.41
C ASP A 266 20.04 -8.47 6.05
N ILE A 267 19.83 -7.15 6.02
CA ILE A 267 19.79 -6.35 4.78
C ILE A 267 21.06 -6.52 3.94
N ALA A 268 22.23 -6.63 4.57
CA ALA A 268 23.50 -6.79 3.86
C ALA A 268 23.57 -8.11 3.04
N GLY A 269 22.82 -9.12 3.45
CA GLY A 269 22.73 -10.43 2.82
C GLY A 269 21.64 -10.55 1.74
N LEU A 270 20.83 -9.50 1.53
CA LEU A 270 19.81 -9.50 0.48
C LEU A 270 20.45 -9.57 -0.91
N GLN A 271 19.64 -9.99 -1.88
CA GLN A 271 20.03 -9.93 -3.29
C GLN A 271 20.46 -8.50 -3.65
N ARG A 272 21.51 -8.40 -4.46
CA ARG A 272 22.16 -7.13 -4.81
C ARG A 272 21.15 -6.07 -5.26
N GLU A 273 20.20 -6.46 -6.10
CA GLU A 273 19.19 -5.57 -6.66
C GLU A 273 18.24 -4.98 -5.60
N VAL A 274 17.88 -5.76 -4.59
CA VAL A 274 17.05 -5.30 -3.48
C VAL A 274 17.88 -4.43 -2.55
N ARG A 275 19.06 -4.93 -2.14
CA ARG A 275 19.95 -4.27 -1.20
C ARG A 275 20.42 -2.89 -1.67
N ASP A 276 20.79 -2.79 -2.94
CA ASP A 276 21.50 -1.62 -3.47
C ASP A 276 20.55 -0.62 -4.16
N HIS A 277 19.34 -1.02 -4.57
CA HIS A 277 18.44 -0.17 -5.36
C HIS A 277 17.06 0.09 -4.75
N GLU A 278 16.55 -0.77 -3.87
CA GLU A 278 15.26 -0.52 -3.22
C GLU A 278 15.44 0.39 -1.99
N PRO A 279 14.48 1.28 -1.70
CA PRO A 279 14.65 2.25 -0.63
C PRO A 279 14.76 1.54 0.72
N ARG A 280 15.84 1.81 1.45
CA ARG A 280 16.10 1.17 2.75
C ARG A 280 14.93 1.33 3.74
N THR A 281 14.23 2.46 3.69
CA THR A 281 13.04 2.75 4.51
C THR A 281 11.88 1.80 4.25
N ALA A 282 11.82 1.16 3.09
CA ALA A 282 10.81 0.15 2.75
C ALA A 282 11.26 -1.29 3.04
N LEU A 283 12.51 -1.48 3.52
CA LEU A 283 13.07 -2.80 3.85
C LEU A 283 13.28 -2.97 5.36
N ASP A 284 13.85 -1.96 6.03
CA ASP A 284 14.36 -2.05 7.39
C ASP A 284 13.25 -2.04 8.44
N GLY A 285 12.92 -3.22 8.96
CA GLY A 285 11.93 -3.43 10.02
C GLY A 285 12.52 -3.30 11.43
N GLY A 286 13.75 -2.80 11.56
CA GLY A 286 14.42 -2.62 12.84
C GLY A 286 15.17 -3.86 13.33
N GLY A 287 15.39 -3.96 14.65
CA GLY A 287 16.33 -4.94 15.22
C GLY A 287 15.98 -6.41 14.93
N ASP A 288 14.69 -6.74 14.98
CA ASP A 288 14.15 -8.08 14.70
C ASP A 288 13.10 -8.08 13.59
N GLY A 289 13.01 -6.98 12.84
CA GLY A 289 12.05 -6.82 11.75
C GLY A 289 10.62 -6.52 12.22
N LEU A 290 10.36 -6.35 13.52
CA LEU A 290 9.01 -6.19 14.06
C LEU A 290 8.66 -4.77 14.54
N ASP A 291 9.57 -3.81 14.42
CA ASP A 291 9.39 -2.47 14.99
C ASP A 291 8.18 -1.73 14.41
N PRO A 292 7.93 -1.72 13.08
CA PRO A 292 6.76 -1.05 12.51
C PRO A 292 5.44 -1.60 13.06
N TYR A 293 5.33 -2.92 13.24
CA TYR A 293 4.12 -3.54 13.79
C TYR A 293 3.89 -3.07 15.23
N ARG A 294 4.91 -3.12 16.09
CA ARG A 294 4.80 -2.65 17.49
C ARG A 294 4.36 -1.19 17.55
N ARG A 295 4.99 -0.33 16.75
CA ARG A 295 4.67 1.10 16.68
C ARG A 295 3.25 1.34 16.19
N MET A 296 2.80 0.63 15.15
CA MET A 296 1.43 0.74 14.67
C MET A 296 0.43 0.32 15.76
N MET A 297 0.70 -0.76 16.49
CA MET A 297 -0.14 -1.23 17.59
C MET A 297 -0.24 -0.19 18.72
N GLU A 298 0.86 0.48 19.08
CA GLU A 298 0.87 1.59 20.05
C GLU A 298 0.05 2.79 19.55
N GLN A 299 0.21 3.13 18.26
CA GLN A 299 -0.46 4.26 17.63
C GLN A 299 -1.95 4.02 17.31
N LEU A 300 -2.50 2.81 17.50
CA LEU A 300 -3.95 2.59 17.39
C LEU A 300 -4.75 3.51 18.32
N THR A 301 -4.15 3.96 19.42
CA THR A 301 -4.72 4.94 20.36
C THR A 301 -4.94 6.33 19.76
N LEU A 302 -4.29 6.65 18.63
CA LEU A 302 -4.52 7.88 17.88
C LEU A 302 -5.87 7.86 17.16
N LEU A 303 -6.43 6.68 16.90
CA LEU A 303 -7.74 6.52 16.28
C LEU A 303 -8.85 6.63 17.34
N PRO A 304 -10.05 7.10 16.97
CA PRO A 304 -11.19 7.15 17.88
C PRO A 304 -11.61 5.77 18.43
N ALA A 305 -11.28 4.70 17.69
CA ALA A 305 -11.45 3.32 18.09
C ALA A 305 -10.60 2.40 17.19
N PRO A 306 -10.27 1.18 17.65
CA PRO A 306 -9.61 0.18 16.81
C PRO A 306 -10.43 -0.17 15.55
N PRO A 307 -9.77 -0.44 14.42
CA PRO A 307 -10.44 -0.89 13.20
C PRO A 307 -11.03 -2.28 13.41
N ARG A 308 -12.17 -2.57 12.79
CA ARG A 308 -12.79 -3.90 12.87
C ARG A 308 -12.06 -4.95 12.04
N LEU A 309 -11.30 -4.52 11.03
CA LEU A 309 -10.44 -5.36 10.22
C LEU A 309 -9.04 -4.74 10.19
N ILE A 310 -8.03 -5.51 10.57
CA ILE A 310 -6.62 -5.15 10.44
C ILE A 310 -5.90 -6.25 9.67
N GLY A 311 -5.01 -5.89 8.74
CA GLY A 311 -4.26 -6.86 7.95
C GLY A 311 -2.84 -6.42 7.69
N PHE A 312 -1.90 -7.34 7.88
CA PHE A 312 -0.48 -7.08 7.72
C PHE A 312 0.19 -8.12 6.83
N GLU A 313 1.04 -7.68 5.91
CA GLU A 313 2.07 -8.53 5.30
C GLU A 313 3.27 -8.66 6.25
N LEU A 314 3.98 -9.78 6.17
CA LEU A 314 5.12 -10.10 7.04
C LEU A 314 6.16 -11.01 6.39
N GLY A 315 7.36 -10.96 6.95
CA GLY A 315 8.46 -11.84 6.61
C GLY A 315 8.21 -13.28 7.06
N GLN A 316 8.86 -14.22 6.37
CA GLN A 316 8.79 -15.63 6.72
C GLN A 316 9.21 -15.86 8.18
N GLY A 317 8.38 -16.58 8.93
CA GLY A 317 8.63 -16.90 10.35
C GLY A 317 8.10 -15.87 11.35
N GLN A 318 7.59 -14.72 10.91
CA GLN A 318 7.09 -13.66 11.81
C GLN A 318 5.59 -13.79 12.15
N ALA A 319 4.83 -14.67 11.49
CA ALA A 319 3.37 -14.78 11.64
C ALA A 319 2.93 -14.96 13.10
N GLY A 320 3.57 -15.85 13.85
CA GLY A 320 3.23 -16.08 15.26
C GLY A 320 3.47 -14.85 16.15
N GLN A 321 4.52 -14.07 15.87
CA GLN A 321 4.85 -12.87 16.63
C GLN A 321 3.86 -11.74 16.34
N VAL A 322 3.53 -11.51 15.07
CA VAL A 322 2.54 -10.50 14.66
C VAL A 322 1.14 -10.87 15.15
N ALA A 323 0.75 -12.14 15.05
CA ALA A 323 -0.51 -12.63 15.64
C ALA A 323 -0.56 -12.43 17.16
N GLY A 324 0.56 -12.65 17.85
CA GLY A 324 0.69 -12.39 19.29
C GLY A 324 0.49 -10.92 19.65
N LEU A 325 0.95 -9.98 18.82
CA LEU A 325 0.71 -8.54 19.01
C LEU A 325 -0.78 -8.20 18.91
N LEU A 326 -1.48 -8.73 17.89
CA LEU A 326 -2.93 -8.54 17.73
C LEU A 326 -3.72 -9.17 18.90
N GLN A 327 -3.33 -10.37 19.33
CA GLN A 327 -3.90 -11.06 20.50
C GLN A 327 -3.75 -10.23 21.78
N ALA A 328 -2.57 -9.68 22.02
CA ALA A 328 -2.27 -8.90 23.21
C ALA A 328 -3.07 -7.59 23.28
N ALA A 329 -3.38 -6.99 22.13
CA ALA A 329 -4.24 -5.80 22.06
C ALA A 329 -5.70 -6.10 22.42
N GLY A 330 -6.18 -7.34 22.20
CA GLY A 330 -7.48 -7.82 22.68
C GLY A 330 -8.71 -7.23 21.96
N HIS A 331 -8.54 -6.59 20.80
CA HIS A 331 -9.64 -5.97 20.06
C HIS A 331 -10.33 -6.89 19.04
N TRP A 332 -9.63 -7.92 18.57
CA TRP A 332 -10.12 -8.82 17.51
C TRP A 332 -10.40 -10.20 18.08
N GLY A 333 -11.62 -10.70 17.87
CA GLY A 333 -12.06 -12.02 18.33
C GLY A 333 -11.56 -13.17 17.45
N GLU A 334 -11.12 -12.86 16.23
CA GLU A 334 -10.62 -13.81 15.26
C GLU A 334 -9.28 -13.30 14.71
N ILE A 335 -8.26 -14.17 14.70
CA ILE A 335 -6.94 -13.89 14.10
C ILE A 335 -6.63 -14.99 13.11
N ILE A 336 -6.36 -14.59 11.87
CA ILE A 336 -6.19 -15.50 10.74
C ILE A 336 -4.79 -15.30 10.16
N THR A 337 -4.15 -16.40 9.78
CA THR A 337 -2.91 -16.39 9.00
C THR A 337 -3.21 -16.83 7.58
N ILE A 338 -2.67 -16.11 6.60
CA ILE A 338 -2.80 -16.44 5.17
C ILE A 338 -1.43 -16.82 4.64
N GLU A 339 -1.39 -17.99 4.00
CA GLU A 339 -0.20 -18.55 3.37
C GLU A 339 -0.13 -18.15 1.89
N ASP A 340 1.08 -18.03 1.37
CA ASP A 340 1.30 -17.94 -0.07
C ASP A 340 1.12 -19.31 -0.76
N LEU A 341 1.30 -19.35 -2.09
CA LEU A 341 1.15 -20.57 -2.88
C LEU A 341 2.17 -21.67 -2.50
N ALA A 342 3.25 -21.32 -1.80
CA ALA A 342 4.24 -22.27 -1.29
C ALA A 342 3.91 -22.75 0.14
N GLY A 343 2.79 -22.33 0.72
CA GLY A 343 2.40 -22.65 2.09
C GLY A 343 3.18 -21.86 3.14
N ILE A 344 3.83 -20.75 2.76
CA ILE A 344 4.56 -19.90 3.71
C ILE A 344 3.59 -18.86 4.26
N PRO A 345 3.45 -18.72 5.60
CA PRO A 345 2.70 -17.63 6.20
C PRO A 345 3.24 -16.26 5.77
N ARG A 346 2.40 -15.47 5.10
CA ARG A 346 2.74 -14.13 4.61
C ARG A 346 1.88 -13.01 5.16
N HIS A 347 0.69 -13.34 5.67
CA HIS A 347 -0.19 -12.32 6.19
C HIS A 347 -0.85 -12.75 7.48
N VAL A 348 -1.10 -11.78 8.35
CA VAL A 348 -1.91 -11.95 9.56
C VAL A 348 -3.01 -10.90 9.57
N LEU A 349 -4.24 -11.35 9.79
CA LEU A 349 -5.42 -10.51 9.90
C LEU A 349 -6.01 -10.61 11.31
N GLY A 350 -6.51 -9.49 11.83
CA GLY A 350 -7.39 -9.42 13.00
C GLY A 350 -8.78 -8.97 12.60
N ILE A 351 -9.81 -9.68 13.06
CA ILE A 351 -11.22 -9.46 12.71
C ILE A 351 -12.07 -9.32 13.98
N ALA A 352 -12.88 -8.26 14.03
CA ALA A 352 -13.87 -7.98 15.07
C ALA A 352 -15.27 -8.00 14.45
N ARG A 353 -15.93 -9.16 14.54
CA ARG A 353 -17.30 -9.38 14.05
C ARG A 353 -18.32 -8.70 14.96
#